data_AF-A0A6P1RH51-F1
#
_entry.id   AF-A0A6P1RH51-F1
#
_cell.length_a   1.000
_cell.length_b   1.000
_cell.length_c   1.000
_cell.angle_alpha   90.00
_cell.angle_beta   90.00
_cell.angle_gamma   90.00
#
_symmetry.space_group_name_H-M   'P 1'
#
loop_
_entity.id
_entity.type
_entity.pdbx_description
1 polymer ?
#
loop_
_entity_poly.entity_id
_entity_poly.type
_entity_poly.pdbx_seq_one_letter_code
_entity_poly.pdbx_strand_id
1 'polypeptide(L)' 'MRLLALELIFSLLDVRGHIPRFDDFRPVPASPAPTGIVHTLAAVIAVLAVLSLAIWAAVWVAIHLL' A
#
# COMPACT_ATOMS: atom_id res chain seq x y z
N MET A 1 4.01 -6.83 -22.67
CA MET A 1 3.85 -7.64 -21.44
C MET A 1 2.83 -6.96 -20.55
N ARG A 2 1.71 -7.61 -20.24
CA ARG A 2 0.62 -7.03 -19.45
C ARG A 2 0.96 -7.17 -17.97
N LEU A 3 1.05 -6.07 -17.23
CA LEU A 3 1.35 -6.06 -15.79
C LEU A 3 0.09 -6.45 -14.99
N LEU A 4 -0.34 -7.71 -15.14
CA LEU A 4 -1.56 -8.25 -14.53
C LEU A 4 -1.59 -8.06 -13.01
N ALA A 5 -0.43 -8.19 -12.35
CA ALA A 5 -0.31 -7.94 -10.91
C ALA A 5 -0.58 -6.47 -10.57
N LEU A 6 -0.06 -5.53 -11.36
CA LEU A 6 -0.27 -4.10 -11.14
C LEU A 6 -1.72 -3.70 -11.39
N GLU A 7 -2.34 -4.28 -12.41
CA GLU A 7 -3.74 -4.05 -12.76
C GLU A 7 -4.69 -4.64 -11.70
N LEU A 8 -4.36 -5.80 -11.15
CA LEU A 8 -5.06 -6.40 -10.01
C LEU A 8 -4.94 -5.53 -8.77
N ILE A 9 -3.75 -4.99 -8.47
CA ILE A 9 -3.52 -4.09 -7.33
C ILE A 9 -4.35 -2.81 -7.47
N PHE A 10 -4.37 -2.17 -8.65
CA PHE A 10 -5.18 -0.97 -8.89
C PHE A 10 -6.69 -1.24 -8.83
N SER A 11 -7.12 -2.43 -9.24
CA SER A 11 -8.52 -2.88 -9.11
C SER A 11 -8.90 -3.12 -7.65
N LEU A 12 -8.04 -3.79 -6.88
CA LEU A 12 -8.27 -4.05 -5.45
C LEU A 12 -8.26 -2.80 -4.58
N LEU A 13 -7.39 -1.83 -4.91
CA LEU A 13 -7.33 -0.53 -4.24
C LEU A 13 -8.48 0.40 -4.66
N ASP A 14 -9.41 -0.09 -5.50
CA ASP A 14 -10.54 0.65 -6.05
C ASP A 14 -10.12 1.96 -6.77
N VAL A 15 -8.85 2.08 -7.16
CA VAL A 15 -8.27 3.28 -7.80
C VAL A 15 -8.91 3.54 -9.16
N ARG A 16 -9.48 2.50 -9.79
CA ARG A 16 -10.19 2.56 -11.07
C ARG A 16 -11.69 2.34 -10.97
N GLY A 17 -12.22 2.12 -9.76
CA GLY A 17 -13.60 1.68 -9.56
C GLY A 17 -14.52 2.78 -9.05
N HIS A 18 -15.63 2.93 -9.77
CA HIS A 18 -16.76 3.79 -9.49
C HIS A 18 -16.51 5.29 -9.70
N ILE A 19 -16.79 5.76 -10.93
CA ILE A 19 -17.32 7.12 -11.13
C ILE A 19 -18.82 7.00 -10.83
N PRO A 20 -19.29 7.41 -9.65
CA PRO A 20 -20.73 7.48 -9.39
C PRO A 20 -21.32 8.50 -10.37
N ARG A 21 -22.43 8.17 -11.03
CA ARG A 21 -23.13 9.13 -11.88
C ARG A 21 -23.96 10.01 -10.95
N PHE A 22 -23.41 11.17 -10.61
CA PHE A 22 -23.92 12.07 -9.57
C PHE A 22 -25.09 12.97 -10.04
N ASP A 23 -26.10 12.44 -10.71
CA ASP A 23 -27.19 13.28 -11.25
C ASP A 23 -28.18 13.79 -10.16
N ASP A 24 -28.20 13.21 -8.95
CA ASP A 24 -29.15 13.55 -7.87
C ASP A 24 -28.49 14.00 -6.54
N PHE A 25 -27.32 14.63 -6.58
CA PHE A 25 -26.58 14.91 -5.34
C PHE A 25 -27.00 16.16 -4.60
N ARG A 26 -27.78 15.94 -3.53
CA ARG A 26 -27.80 16.84 -2.38
C ARG A 26 -26.43 16.73 -1.67
N PRO A 27 -25.78 17.84 -1.28
CA PRO A 27 -24.50 17.79 -0.58
C PRO A 27 -24.68 17.11 0.79
N VAL A 28 -24.36 15.82 0.85
CA VAL A 28 -24.19 15.08 2.10
C VAL A 28 -22.74 15.29 2.52
N PRO A 29 -22.47 15.71 3.77
CA PRO A 29 -21.10 15.78 4.28
C PRO A 29 -20.43 14.41 4.14
N ALA A 30 -19.37 14.33 3.35
CA ALA A 30 -18.60 13.11 3.22
C ALA A 30 -18.01 12.75 4.59
N SER A 31 -18.38 11.58 5.12
CA SER A 31 -17.72 11.04 6.31
C SER A 31 -16.25 10.78 5.95
N PRO A 32 -15.28 11.22 6.77
CA PRO A 32 -13.88 10.90 6.52
C PRO A 32 -13.71 9.39 6.43
N ALA A 33 -13.02 8.93 5.37
CA ALA A 33 -12.69 7.52 5.21
C ALA A 33 -11.86 7.02 6.40
N PRO A 34 -12.03 5.76 6.85
CA PRO A 34 -11.25 5.23 7.96
C PRO A 34 -9.75 5.18 7.62
N THR A 35 -8.99 6.17 8.10
CA THR A 35 -7.53 6.29 7.83
C THR A 35 -6.68 5.36 8.70
N GLY A 36 -7.24 4.74 9.73
CA GLY A 36 -6.51 3.91 10.68
C GLY A 36 -5.88 2.66 10.06
N ILE A 37 -6.59 1.97 9.17
CA ILE A 37 -6.12 0.72 8.55
C ILE A 37 -4.92 1.00 7.63
N VAL A 38 -4.98 2.08 6.85
CA VAL A 38 -3.91 2.47 5.92
C VAL A 38 -2.63 2.81 6.67
N HIS A 39 -2.71 3.59 7.74
CA HIS A 39 -1.53 3.93 8.56
C HIS A 39 -0.94 2.70 9.25
N THR A 40 -1.78 1.79 9.76
CA THR A 40 -1.32 0.57 10.41
C THR A 40 -0.58 -0.33 9.42
N LEU A 41 -1.14 -0.52 8.22
CA LEU A 41 -0.50 -1.29 7.16
C LEU A 41 0.83 -0.67 6.72
N ALA A 42 0.87 0.65 6.55
CA ALA A 42 2.10 1.37 6.20
C ALA A 42 3.19 1.18 7.27
N ALA A 43 2.83 1.23 8.55
CA ALA A 43 3.75 0.99 9.65
C ALA A 43 4.31 -0.44 9.63
N VAL A 44 3.46 -1.45 9.41
CA VAL A 44 3.89 -2.86 9.31
C VAL A 44 4.87 -3.04 8.15
N ILE A 45 4.58 -2.47 6.98
CA ILE A 45 5.46 -2.54 5.81
C ILE A 45 6.81 -1.89 6.11
N ALA A 46 6.81 -0.71 6.74
CA ALA A 46 8.04 0.00 7.11
C ALA A 46 8.91 -0.83 8.06
N VAL A 47 8.32 -1.45 9.08
CA VAL A 47 9.03 -2.32 10.03
C VAL A 47 9.67 -3.51 9.32
N LEU A 48 8.92 -4.20 8.45
CA LEU A 48 9.43 -5.35 7.70
C LEU A 48 10.56 -4.96 6.74
N ALA A 49 10.45 -3.81 6.07
CA ALA A 49 11.48 -3.32 5.16
C ALA A 49 12.79 -3.02 5.90
N VAL A 50 12.71 -2.32 7.05
CA VAL A 50 13.88 -2.01 7.88
C VAL A 50 14.53 -3.28 8.39
N LEU A 51 13.74 -4.24 8.89
CA LEU A 51 14.27 -5.50 9.38
C LEU A 51 14.95 -6.30 8.28
N SER A 52 14.34 -6.38 7.10
CA SER A 52 14.92 -7.07 5.94
C SER A 52 16.24 -6.44 5.51
N LEU A 53 16.31 -5.10 5.47
CA LEU A 53 17.54 -4.37 5.13
C LEU A 53 18.65 -4.59 6.17
N ALA A 54 18.30 -4.60 7.46
CA ALA A 54 19.24 -4.86 8.54
C ALA A 54 19.84 -6.28 8.44
N ILE A 55 18.99 -7.28 8.16
CA ILE A 55 19.44 -8.67 7.96
C ILE A 55 20.35 -8.76 6.73
N TRP A 56 19.95 -8.15 5.61
CA TRP A 56 20.76 -8.14 4.40
C TRP A 56 22.15 -7.51 4.66
N ALA A 57 22.20 -6.38 5.35
CA ALA A 57 23.45 -5.73 5.71
C ALA A 57 24.31 -6.60 6.64
N ALA A 58 23.71 -7.27 7.63
CA ALA A 58 24.43 -8.17 8.53
C ALA A 58 25.05 -9.36 7.77
N VAL A 59 24.29 -9.97 6.85
CA VAL A 59 24.78 -11.08 6.00
C VAL A 59 25.91 -10.58 5.09
N TRP A 60 25.74 -9.42 4.47
CA TRP A 60 26.77 -8.81 3.62
C TRP A 60 28.08 -8.62 4.38
N VAL A 61 28.01 -8.04 5.57
CA VAL A 61 29.17 -7.83 6.45
C VAL A 61 29.79 -9.18 6.84
N ALA A 62 28.98 -10.17 7.24
CA ALA A 62 29.49 -11.48 7.60
C ALA A 62 30.26 -12.15 6.45
N ILE A 63 29.77 -12.05 5.22
CA ILE A 63 30.46 -12.58 4.02
C ILE A 63 31.80 -11.88 3.79
N HIS A 64 31.90 -10.57 4.06
CA HIS A 64 33.14 -9.82 3.85
C HIS A 64 34.17 -10.01 4.96
N LEU A 65 33.74 -10.48 6.14
CA LEU A 65 34.60 -10.72 7.30
C LEU A 65 35.08 -12.18 7.40
N LEU A 66 34.51 -13.09 6.60
CA LEU A 66 34.92 -14.49 6.45
C LEU A 66 35.91 -14.62 5.29
#